data_AF-A0A1F3SAY1-F1
#
_entry.id   AF-A0A1F3SAY1-F1
#
_cell.length_a   1.000
_cell.length_b   1.000
_cell.length_c   1.000
_cell.angle_alpha   90.00
_cell.angle_beta   90.00
_cell.angle_gamma   90.00
#
_symmetry.space_group_name_H-M   'P 1'
#
loop_
_entity.id
_entity.type
_entity.pdbx_description
1 polymer ?
#
loop_
_entity_poly.entity_id
_entity_poly.type
_entity_poly.pdbx_seq_one_letter_code
_entity_poly.pdbx_strand_id
1 'polypeptide(L)' 'MVHCASKAEAEKVLEAIKRRLAEVKLQVKEEKTRIAYCRDYRRKARHDVVKIEFLGFSYQPRAREMARVLQHVQPR' A
#
# COMPACT_ATOMS: atom_id res chain seq x y z
N MET A 1 0.31 7.91 -6.39
CA MET A 1 0.34 6.48 -5.99
C MET A 1 0.45 5.64 -7.25
N VAL A 2 1.23 4.56 -7.24
CA VAL A 2 1.35 3.63 -8.37
C VAL A 2 0.93 2.24 -7.90
N HIS A 3 0.11 1.54 -8.68
CA HIS A 3 -0.27 0.14 -8.42
C HIS A 3 0.46 -0.77 -9.40
N CYS A 4 1.01 -1.86 -8.88
CA CYS A 4 1.68 -2.89 -9.66
C CYS A 4 1.05 -4.25 -9.33
N ALA A 5 1.13 -5.21 -10.26
CA ALA A 5 0.57 -6.54 -10.09
C ALA A 5 1.42 -7.42 -9.16
N SER A 6 2.73 -7.13 -9.04
CA SER A 6 3.67 -7.90 -8.21
C SER A 6 4.68 -7.01 -7.49
N LYS A 7 5.34 -7.56 -6.44
CA LYS A 7 6.43 -6.89 -5.73
C LYS A 7 7.62 -6.59 -6.66
N ALA A 8 8.01 -7.57 -7.48
CA ALA A 8 9.11 -7.41 -8.43
C ALA A 8 8.86 -6.31 -9.47
N GLU A 9 7.61 -6.17 -9.93
CA GLU A 9 7.23 -5.06 -10.81
C GLU A 9 7.28 -3.72 -10.07
N ALA A 10 6.77 -3.65 -8.83
CA ALA A 10 6.83 -2.44 -8.02
C ALA A 10 8.27 -1.96 -7.76
N GLU A 11 9.20 -2.89 -7.51
CA GLU A 11 10.63 -2.59 -7.35
C GLU A 11 11.24 -2.03 -8.64
N LYS A 12 10.97 -2.66 -9.79
CA LYS A 12 11.43 -2.17 -11.10
C LYS A 12 10.90 -0.77 -11.42
N VAL A 13 9.62 -0.54 -11.15
CA VAL A 13 8.97 0.76 -11.36
C VAL A 13 9.56 1.82 -10.43
N LEU A 14 9.80 1.49 -9.16
CA LEU A 14 10.43 2.40 -8.20
C LEU A 14 11.83 2.83 -8.68
N GLU A 15 12.65 1.89 -9.14
CA GLU A 15 13.98 2.20 -9.68
C GLU A 15 13.90 3.06 -10.96
N ALA A 16 12.94 2.79 -11.84
CA ALA A 16 12.71 3.62 -13.03
C ALA A 16 12.29 5.06 -12.65
N ILE A 17 11.44 5.22 -11.64
CA ILE A 17 11.03 6.53 -11.11
C ILE A 17 12.23 7.27 -10.52
N LYS A 18 13.06 6.61 -9.70
CA LYS A 18 14.27 7.21 -9.13
C LYS A 18 15.19 7.75 -10.23
N ARG A 19 15.45 6.94 -11.26
CA ARG A 19 16.28 7.35 -12.41
C ARG A 19 15.69 8.55 -13.13
N ARG A 20 14.38 8.53 -13.41
CA ARG A 20 13.72 9.64 -14.12
C ARG A 20 13.72 10.94 -13.33
N LEU A 21 13.60 10.88 -12.00
CA LEU A 21 13.71 12.05 -11.13
C LEU A 21 15.14 12.61 -11.10
N ALA A 22 16.15 11.73 -11.11
CA ALA A 22 17.55 12.16 -11.12
C ALA A 22 17.92 12.96 -12.38
N GLU A 23 17.34 12.62 -13.54
CA GLU A 23 17.51 13.39 -14.80
C GLU A 23 17.10 14.86 -14.67
N VAL A 24 16.17 15.17 -13.75
CA VAL A 24 15.71 16.54 -13.47
C VAL A 24 16.21 17.06 -12.12
N LYS A 25 17.28 16.46 -11.56
CA LYS A 25 17.92 16.83 -10.29
C LYS A 25 16.98 16.72 -9.08
N LEU A 26 16.03 15.79 -9.12
CA LEU A 26 15.16 15.44 -8.01
C LEU A 26 15.52 14.05 -7.45
N GLN A 27 15.19 13.82 -6.18
CA GLN A 27 15.37 12.54 -5.51
C GLN A 27 14.11 12.14 -4.75
N VAL A 28 13.91 10.83 -4.60
CA VAL A 28 12.88 10.30 -3.70
C VAL A 28 13.34 10.40 -2.25
N LYS A 29 12.42 10.59 -1.32
CA LYS A 29 12.71 10.57 0.12
C LYS A 29 12.47 9.16 0.66
N GLU A 30 13.53 8.42 0.96
CA GLU A 30 13.45 7.00 1.33
C GLU A 30 12.54 6.75 2.55
N GLU A 31 12.50 7.65 3.53
CA GLU A 31 11.62 7.52 4.70
C GLU A 31 10.11 7.56 4.32
N LYS A 32 9.75 8.25 3.23
CA LYS A 32 8.35 8.45 2.79
C LYS A 32 7.96 7.47 1.68
N THR A 33 8.92 6.98 0.91
CA THR A 33 8.69 6.07 -0.20
C THR A 33 8.63 4.63 0.31
N ARG A 34 7.51 3.95 0.07
CA ARG A 34 7.29 2.57 0.51
C ARG A 34 6.51 1.77 -0.52
N ILE A 35 6.84 0.48 -0.66
CA ILE A 35 6.04 -0.48 -1.41
C ILE A 35 5.07 -1.12 -0.42
N ALA A 36 3.77 -0.89 -0.62
CA ALA A 36 2.73 -1.44 0.22
C ALA A 36 2.00 -2.59 -0.47
N TYR A 37 1.69 -3.62 0.30
CA TYR A 37 0.91 -4.75 -0.17
C TYR A 37 -0.59 -4.45 -0.08
N CYS A 38 -1.24 -4.41 -1.24
CA CYS A 38 -2.69 -4.27 -1.33
C CYS A 38 -3.36 -5.62 -1.05
N ARG A 39 -3.74 -5.86 0.21
CA ARG A 39 -4.44 -7.08 0.63
C ARG A 39 -5.91 -7.02 0.23
N ASP A 40 -6.43 -8.14 -0.26
CA ASP A 40 -7.86 -8.35 -0.50
C ASP A 40 -8.29 -9.77 -0.07
N TYR A 41 -9.54 -10.14 -0.38
CA TYR A 41 -10.13 -11.42 0.01
C TYR A 41 -9.44 -12.65 -0.60
N ARG A 42 -8.86 -12.52 -1.80
CA ARG A 42 -8.09 -13.59 -2.47
C ARG A 42 -6.63 -13.60 -2.01
N ARG A 43 -6.10 -12.43 -1.70
CA ARG A 43 -4.68 -12.18 -1.38
C ARG A 43 -4.43 -12.12 0.13
N LYS A 44 -4.22 -13.27 0.78
CA LYS A 44 -4.15 -13.39 2.25
C LYS A 44 -2.74 -13.33 2.88
N ALA A 45 -1.69 -13.12 2.08
CA ALA A 45 -0.32 -13.01 2.60
C ALA A 45 -0.18 -11.90 3.65
N ARG A 46 0.69 -12.14 4.64
CA ARG A 46 1.04 -11.17 5.68
C ARG A 46 2.27 -10.37 5.22
N HIS A 47 2.15 -9.05 5.27
CA HIS A 47 3.21 -8.11 4.96
C HIS A 47 3.17 -6.97 5.98
N ASP A 48 4.33 -6.37 6.27
CA ASP A 48 4.44 -5.33 7.29
C ASP A 48 3.71 -4.03 6.89
N VAL A 49 3.79 -3.67 5.60
CA VAL A 49 3.18 -2.44 5.08
C VAL A 49 1.95 -2.79 4.25
N VAL A 50 0.77 -2.64 4.84
CA VAL A 50 -0.54 -2.89 4.19
C VAL A 50 -1.45 -1.65 4.15
N LYS A 51 -1.03 -0.55 4.77
CA LYS A 51 -1.73 0.73 4.80
C LYS A 51 -0.89 1.79 4.10
N ILE A 52 -1.52 2.61 3.27
CA ILE A 52 -0.93 3.81 2.68
C ILE A 52 -1.88 4.99 2.77
N GLU A 53 -1.31 6.18 2.85
CA GLU A 53 -2.05 7.43 2.89
C GLU A 53 -1.76 8.22 1.61
N PHE A 54 -2.81 8.73 0.98
CA PHE A 54 -2.69 9.51 -0.24
C PHE A 54 -3.80 10.56 -0.29
N LEU A 55 -3.41 11.82 -0.42
CA LEU A 55 -4.32 12.98 -0.50
C LEU A 55 -5.35 13.06 0.63
N GLY A 56 -4.96 12.72 1.86
CA GLY A 56 -5.85 12.73 3.03
C GLY A 56 -6.72 11.47 3.19
N PHE A 57 -6.59 10.50 2.30
CA PHE A 57 -7.30 9.22 2.39
C PHE A 57 -6.36 8.09 2.82
N SER A 58 -6.88 7.18 3.65
CA SER A 58 -6.20 5.94 4.04
C SER A 58 -6.71 4.77 3.20
N TYR A 59 -5.80 4.08 2.51
CA TYR A 59 -6.06 2.84 1.78
C TYR A 59 -5.56 1.68 2.63
N GLN A 60 -6.49 0.85 3.09
CA GLN A 60 -6.20 -0.31 3.91
C GLN A 60 -7.20 -1.44 3.63
N PRO A 61 -6.85 -2.70 3.92
CA PRO A 61 -7.74 -3.82 3.68
C PRO A 61 -8.99 -3.68 4.53
N ARG A 62 -10.16 -3.61 3.89
CA ARG A 62 -11.44 -3.64 4.60
C ARG A 62 -11.90 -5.08 4.70
N ALA A 63 -12.24 -5.54 5.90
CA ALA A 63 -13.06 -6.72 6.02
C ALA A 63 -14.40 -6.40 5.34
N ARG A 64 -14.79 -7.18 4.33
CA ARG A 64 -16.18 -7.15 3.85
C ARG A 64 -17.00 -7.70 5.01
N GLU A 65 -17.86 -6.86 5.59
CA GLU A 65 -18.73 -7.26 6.71
C GLU A 65 -19.70 -8.33 6.21
N MET A 66 -19.28 -9.60 6.29
CA MET A 66 -20.15 -10.79 6.26
C MET A 66 -19.84 -11.62 7.51
N ALA A 67 -19.64 -10.92 8.63
CA ALA A 67 -19.40 -11.48 9.96
C ALA A 67 -19.81 -10.45 11.03
N ARG A 68 -21.07 -10.00 10.97
CA ARG A 68 -21.77 -9.42 12.12
C ARG A 68 -23.09 -10.14 12.35
N VAL A 69 -23.01 -11.47 12.41
CA VAL A 69 -23.68 -12.17 13.50
C VAL A 69 -22.53 -12.73 14.33
N LEU A 70 -22.52 -12.44 15.62
CA LEU A 70 -21.55 -12.84 16.64
C LEU A 70 -20.48 -11.78 17.01
N GLN A 71 -20.82 -11.13 18.13
CA GLN A 71 -19.96 -10.70 19.23
C GLN A 71 -19.57 -9.21 19.29
N HIS A 72 -20.32 -8.54 20.18
CA HIS A 72 -19.93 -7.42 21.05
C HIS A 72 -19.44 -6.14 20.38
N VAL A 73 -20.36 -5.18 20.36
CA VAL A 73 -20.09 -3.74 20.42
C VAL A 73 -19.01 -3.45 21.46
N GLN A 74 -17.95 -2.75 21.07
CA GLN A 74 -17.12 -1.97 21.99
C GLN A 74 -17.19 -0.50 21.55
N PRO A 75 -17.51 0.43 22.46
CA PRO A 75 -17.63 1.85 22.15
C PRO A 75 -16.26 2.57 22.15
N ARG A 76 -16.31 3.83 21.67
CA ARG A 76 -15.23 4.79 21.38
C ARG A 76 -13.95 4.69 22.19
#